data_AF-A0AAW9QV93-F1
#
_entry.id   AF-A0AAW9QV93-F1
#
_cell.length_a   1.000
_cell.length_b   1.000
_cell.length_c   1.000
_cell.angle_alpha   90.00
_cell.angle_beta   90.00
_cell.angle_gamma   90.00
#
_symmetry.space_group_name_H-M   'P 1'
#
loop_
_entity.id
_entity.type
_entity.pdbx_description
1 polymer ?
#
loop_
_entity_poly.entity_id
_entity_poly.type
_entity_poly.pdbx_seq_one_letter_code
_entity_poly.pdbx_strand_id
1 'polypeptide(L)'
;MASPSQKSSSIGIRFSSDEKRRLEERAREEKKTLSELIRSAVLEHTRKDSDRLALELQRKVYFALGKITEYLQTLDADASEVNEIQELVNATRRKLLGLESW
;
A
#
# COMPACT_ATOMS: atom_id res chain seq x y z
N MET A 1 13.35 -20.22 29.50
CA MET A 1 13.11 -19.24 28.42
C MET A 1 12.33 -19.97 27.33
N ALA A 2 11.05 -19.66 27.14
CA ALA A 2 10.21 -20.31 26.13
C ALA A 2 10.36 -19.56 24.79
N SER A 3 10.75 -20.27 23.73
CA SER A 3 10.82 -19.73 22.37
C SER A 3 9.43 -19.28 21.90
N PRO A 4 9.28 -18.13 21.24
CA PRO A 4 7.99 -17.71 20.72
C PRO A 4 7.54 -18.70 19.65
N SER A 5 6.44 -19.42 19.90
CA SER A 5 5.85 -20.34 18.93
C SER A 5 5.40 -19.54 17.70
N GLN A 6 6.14 -19.63 16.60
CA GLN A 6 5.66 -19.14 15.31
C GLN A 6 4.37 -19.91 14.98
N LYS A 7 3.22 -19.22 15.06
CA LYS A 7 1.92 -19.76 14.66
C LYS A 7 2.00 -20.08 13.16
N SER A 8 2.27 -21.34 12.82
CA SER A 8 2.20 -21.79 11.44
C SER A 8 0.75 -22.12 11.12
N SER A 9 0.17 -21.37 10.18
CA SER A 9 -1.18 -21.65 9.67
C SER A 9 -1.02 -22.49 8.42
N SER A 10 -1.66 -23.66 8.34
CA SER A 10 -1.67 -24.49 7.14
C SER A 10 -2.87 -24.15 6.26
N ILE A 11 -2.64 -24.01 4.95
CA ILE A 11 -3.67 -23.76 3.95
C ILE A 11 -3.54 -24.85 2.87
N GLY A 12 -4.64 -25.54 2.57
CA GLY A 12 -4.71 -26.52 1.48
C GLY A 12 -5.23 -25.86 0.21
N ILE A 13 -4.44 -25.90 -0.87
CA ILE A 13 -4.81 -25.36 -2.18
C ILE A 13 -4.84 -26.52 -3.18
N ARG A 14 -5.90 -26.60 -3.99
CA ARG A 14 -6.03 -27.60 -5.06
C ARG A 14 -5.74 -26.93 -6.40
N PHE A 15 -4.93 -27.59 -7.21
CA PHE A 15 -4.63 -27.21 -8.58
C PHE A 15 -5.06 -28.34 -9.50
N SER A 16 -5.45 -28.02 -10.73
CA SER A 16 -5.56 -29.03 -11.79
C SER A 16 -4.20 -29.64 -12.10
N SER A 17 -4.18 -30.80 -12.75
CA SER A 17 -2.94 -31.51 -13.09
C SER A 17 -2.01 -30.66 -13.97
N ASP A 18 -2.57 -29.93 -14.94
CA ASP A 18 -1.80 -29.07 -15.84
C ASP A 18 -1.23 -27.83 -15.12
N GLU A 19 -2.02 -27.22 -14.24
CA GLU A 19 -1.56 -26.10 -13.40
C GLU A 19 -0.44 -26.54 -12.46
N LYS A 20 -0.61 -27.70 -11.80
CA LYS A 20 0.40 -28.25 -10.91
C LYS A 20 1.71 -28.50 -11.67
N ARG A 21 1.64 -29.09 -12.86
CA ARG A 21 2.83 -29.35 -13.70
C ARG A 21 3.58 -28.05 -14.03
N ARG A 22 2.86 -27.01 -14.46
CA ARG A 22 3.44 -25.70 -14.78
C ARG A 22 4.07 -25.04 -13.55
N LEU A 23 3.43 -25.12 -12.39
CA LEU A 23 3.97 -24.57 -11.15
C LEU A 23 5.22 -25.33 -10.68
N GLU A 24 5.27 -26.65 -10.87
CA GLU A 24 6.45 -27.46 -10.56
C GLU A 24 7.62 -27.20 -11.52
N GLU A 25 7.36 -26.96 -12.81
CA GLU A 25 8.37 -26.51 -13.77
C GLU A 25 8.96 -25.16 -13.35
N ARG A 26 8.10 -24.17 -13.07
CA ARG A 26 8.53 -22.84 -12.62
C ARG A 26 9.26 -22.87 -11.27
N ALA A 27 8.80 -23.70 -10.33
CA ALA A 27 9.48 -23.87 -9.05
C ALA A 27 10.90 -24.41 -9.24
N ARG A 28 11.10 -25.34 -10.18
CA ARG A 28 12.43 -25.85 -10.55
C ARG A 28 13.31 -24.78 -11.20
N GLU A 29 12.77 -23.99 -12.12
CA GLU A 29 13.48 -22.87 -12.76
C GLU A 29 13.97 -21.84 -11.73
N GLU A 30 13.11 -21.50 -10.76
CA GLU A 30 13.41 -20.54 -9.69
C GLU A 30 14.19 -21.14 -8.50
N LYS A 31 14.53 -22.45 -8.55
CA LYS A 31 15.17 -23.21 -7.45
C LYS A 31 14.44 -23.08 -6.10
N LYS A 32 13.11 -23.10 -6.13
CA LYS A 32 12.22 -23.01 -4.96
C LYS A 32 11.38 -24.27 -4.83
N THR A 33 10.90 -24.55 -3.62
CA THR A 33 9.79 -25.49 -3.43
C THR A 33 8.48 -24.87 -3.93
N LEU A 34 7.50 -25.70 -4.27
CA LEU A 34 6.17 -25.24 -4.67
C LEU A 34 5.53 -24.34 -3.59
N SER A 35 5.71 -24.70 -2.32
CA SER A 35 5.21 -23.91 -1.17
C SER A 35 5.91 -22.55 -1.02
N GLU A 36 7.20 -22.46 -1.34
CA GLU A 36 7.92 -21.17 -1.35
C GLU A 36 7.47 -20.31 -2.53
N LEU A 37 7.33 -20.89 -3.73
CA LEU A 37 6.85 -20.19 -4.91
C LEU A 37 5.46 -19.57 -4.66
N ILE A 38 4.53 -20.36 -4.12
CA ILE A 38 3.16 -19.91 -3.82
C ILE A 38 3.18 -18.82 -2.74
N ARG A 39 3.97 -19.00 -1.66
CA ARG A 39 4.07 -18.00 -0.59
C ARG A 39 4.63 -16.68 -1.11
N SER A 40 5.69 -16.71 -1.91
CA SER A 40 6.24 -15.51 -2.54
C SER A 40 5.22 -14.81 -3.43
N ALA A 41 4.51 -15.56 -4.28
CA ALA A 41 3.50 -14.99 -5.17
C ALA A 41 2.34 -14.33 -4.40
N VAL A 42 1.85 -14.97 -3.33
CA VAL A 42 0.78 -14.41 -2.48
C VAL A 42 1.24 -13.15 -1.75
N LEU A 43 2.48 -13.14 -1.23
CA LEU A 43 3.05 -11.98 -0.56
C LEU A 43 3.25 -10.81 -1.54
N GLU A 44 3.74 -11.08 -2.75
CA GLU A 44 3.89 -10.07 -3.80
C GLU A 44 2.54 -9.51 -4.25
N HIS A 45 1.52 -10.36 -4.40
CA HIS A 45 0.17 -9.91 -4.77
C HIS A 45 -0.44 -9.04 -3.67
N THR A 46 -0.38 -9.51 -2.42
CA THR A 46 -0.87 -8.74 -1.25
C THR A 46 -0.15 -7.40 -1.13
N ARG A 47 1.17 -7.38 -1.37
CA ARG A 47 1.95 -6.13 -1.36
C ARG A 47 1.51 -5.19 -2.47
N LYS A 48 1.34 -5.67 -3.69
CA LYS A 48 0.85 -4.86 -4.82
C LYS A 48 -0.54 -4.29 -4.57
N ASP A 49 -1.45 -5.07 -3.99
CA ASP A 49 -2.80 -4.61 -3.64
C ASP A 49 -2.76 -3.55 -2.53
N SER A 50 -1.90 -3.74 -1.52
CA SER A 50 -1.66 -2.75 -0.47
C SER A 50 -1.07 -1.46 -1.04
N ASP A 51 -0.10 -1.56 -1.94
CA ASP A 51 0.53 -0.41 -2.61
C ASP A 51 -0.50 0.34 -3.48
N ARG A 52 -1.37 -0.39 -4.19
CA ARG A 52 -2.46 0.20 -4.97
C ARG A 52 -3.48 0.91 -4.09
N LEU A 53 -3.90 0.30 -2.99
CA LEU A 53 -4.82 0.93 -2.04
C LEU A 53 -4.21 2.20 -1.44
N ALA A 54 -2.93 2.16 -1.08
CA ALA A 54 -2.19 3.31 -0.58
C ALA A 54 -2.17 4.46 -1.61
N LEU A 55 -1.90 4.16 -2.88
CA LEU A 55 -1.94 5.15 -3.98
C LEU A 55 -3.34 5.73 -4.18
N GLU A 56 -4.39 4.91 -4.15
CA GLU A 56 -5.77 5.39 -4.26
C GLU A 56 -6.17 6.29 -3.09
N LEU A 57 -5.75 5.95 -1.87
CA LEU A 57 -5.96 6.79 -0.68
C LEU A 57 -5.19 8.11 -0.79
N GLN A 58 -3.91 8.08 -1.15
CA GLN A 58 -3.09 9.28 -1.35
C GLN A 58 -3.74 10.23 -2.37
N ARG A 59 -4.21 9.69 -3.51
CA ARG A 59 -4.92 10.45 -4.54
C ARG A 59 -6.18 11.11 -3.98
N LYS A 60 -7.02 10.37 -3.24
CA LYS A 60 -8.25 10.91 -2.64
C LYS A 60 -7.96 12.03 -1.65
N VAL A 61 -6.95 11.86 -0.78
CA VAL A 61 -6.55 12.88 0.18
C VAL A 61 -6.02 14.12 -0.54
N TYR A 62 -5.19 13.96 -1.57
CA TYR A 62 -4.67 15.07 -2.35
C TYR A 62 -5.80 15.92 -2.98
N PHE A 63 -6.81 15.27 -3.56
CA PHE A 63 -7.98 15.99 -4.09
C PHE A 63 -8.82 16.68 -3.00
N ALA A 64 -8.99 16.04 -1.83
CA ALA A 64 -9.70 16.65 -0.71
C ALA A 64 -8.98 17.92 -0.21
N LEU A 65 -7.65 17.88 -0.12
CA LEU A 65 -6.83 19.06 0.18
C LEU A 65 -7.02 20.17 -0.88
N GLY A 66 -7.18 19.80 -2.15
CA GLY A 66 -7.64 20.66 -3.26
C GLY A 66 -8.83 21.53 -2.87
N LYS A 67 -9.93 20.85 -2.53
CA LYS A 67 -11.20 21.49 -2.14
C LYS A 67 -11.07 22.35 -0.89
N ILE A 68 -10.24 21.93 0.08
CA ILE A 68 -9.97 22.73 1.28
C ILE A 68 -9.28 24.04 0.89
N THR A 69 -8.28 24.01 0.01
CA THR A 69 -7.64 25.24 -0.50
C THR A 69 -8.64 26.15 -1.21
N GLU A 70 -9.49 25.61 -2.08
CA GLU A 70 -10.53 26.39 -2.77
C GLU A 70 -11.49 27.04 -1.76
N TYR A 71 -11.90 26.31 -0.73
CA TYR A 71 -12.76 26.84 0.33
C TYR A 71 -12.07 27.94 1.13
N LEU A 72 -10.82 27.75 1.55
CA LEU A 72 -10.03 28.75 2.28
C LEU A 72 -9.91 30.06 1.50
N GLN A 73 -9.79 30.01 0.17
CA GLN A 73 -9.75 31.20 -0.69
C GLN A 73 -11.08 31.99 -0.69
N THR A 74 -12.19 31.36 -0.32
CA THR A 74 -13.51 32.00 -0.26
C THR A 74 -13.86 32.59 1.10
N LEU A 75 -13.06 32.30 2.13
CA LEU A 75 -13.31 32.78 3.48
C LEU A 75 -12.83 34.22 3.64
N ASP A 76 -13.74 35.08 4.11
CA ASP A 76 -13.43 36.40 4.63
C ASP A 76 -13.11 36.28 6.14
N ALA A 77 -12.08 35.49 6.44
CA ALA A 77 -11.64 35.16 7.80
C ALA A 77 -10.29 35.81 8.11
N ASP A 78 -9.97 35.93 9.40
CA ASP A 78 -8.74 36.57 9.86
C ASP A 78 -7.53 35.91 9.19
N ALA A 79 -6.69 36.72 8.53
CA ALA A 79 -5.70 36.24 7.57
C ALA A 79 -4.68 35.27 8.21
N SER A 80 -4.53 35.30 9.54
CA SER A 80 -3.62 34.43 10.29
C SER A 80 -4.10 32.97 10.33
N GLU A 81 -5.36 32.71 10.70
CA GLU A 81 -5.88 31.34 10.81
C GLU A 81 -5.98 30.68 9.43
N VAL A 82 -6.39 31.44 8.42
CA VAL A 82 -6.44 30.95 7.03
C VAL A 82 -5.05 30.61 6.52
N ASN A 83 -4.03 31.44 6.81
CA ASN A 83 -2.65 31.14 6.44
C ASN A 83 -2.11 29.89 7.12
N GLU A 84 -2.33 29.73 8.42
CA GLU A 84 -1.87 28.53 9.16
C GLU A 84 -2.44 27.24 8.56
N ILE A 85 -3.75 27.23 8.25
CA ILE A 85 -4.40 26.07 7.62
C ILE A 85 -3.85 25.86 6.20
N GLN A 86 -3.62 26.95 5.45
CA GLN A 86 -3.05 26.87 4.10
C GLN A 86 -1.62 26.30 4.10
N GLU A 87 -0.80 26.65 5.08
CA GLU A 87 0.54 26.09 5.28
C GLU A 87 0.47 24.60 5.60
N LEU A 88 -0.41 24.17 6.52
CA LEU A 88 -0.61 22.76 6.86
C LEU A 88 -1.09 21.94 5.65
N VAL A 89 -1.99 22.49 4.85
CA VAL A 89 -2.47 21.86 3.60
C VAL A 89 -1.32 21.69 2.61
N ASN A 90 -0.48 22.72 2.45
CA ASN A 90 0.66 22.68 1.53
C ASN A 90 1.75 21.71 2.00
N ALA A 91 2.06 21.68 3.30
CA ALA A 91 2.99 20.71 3.88
C ALA A 91 2.50 19.27 3.67
N THR A 92 1.21 19.01 3.90
CA THR A 92 0.61 17.68 3.70
C THR A 92 0.68 17.26 2.22
N ARG A 93 0.46 18.17 1.27
CA ARG A 93 0.63 17.88 -0.17
C ARG A 93 2.06 17.52 -0.53
N ARG A 94 3.06 18.24 -0.01
CA ARG A 94 4.48 17.94 -0.27
C ARG A 94 4.86 16.56 0.25
N LYS A 95 4.39 16.18 1.44
CA LYS A 95 4.57 14.82 1.97
C LYS A 95 3.89 13.74 1.12
N LEU A 96 2.65 13.96 0.68
CA LEU A 96 1.93 13.01 -0.19
C LEU A 96 2.59 12.80 -1.56
N LEU A 97 3.27 13.83 -2.08
CA LEU A 97 4.04 13.76 -3.32
C LEU A 97 5.47 13.22 -3.13
N GLY A 98 5.88 12.90 -1.90
CA GLY A 98 7.23 12.44 -1.59
C GLY A 98 8.31 13.52 -1.70
N LEU A 99 7.92 14.80 -1.66
CA LEU A 99 8.84 15.94 -1.72
C LEU A 99 9.46 16.28 -0.34
N GLU A 100 8.89 15.76 0.74
CA GLU A 100 9.38 15.88 2.12
C GLU A 100 9.20 14.54 2.85
N SER A 101 10.17 14.15 3.69
CA SER A 101 10.07 12.98 4.57
C SER A 101 9.21 13.28 5.82
N TRP A 102 8.68 12.23 6.44
CA TRP A 102 7.81 12.33 7.62
C TRP A 102 8.46 13.07 8.78
#